data_AF-A0A1E5IGD5-F1
#
_entry.id   AF-A0A1E5IGD5-F1
#
_cell.length_a   1.000
_cell.length_b   1.000
_cell.length_c   1.000
_cell.angle_alpha   90.00
_cell.angle_beta   90.00
_cell.angle_gamma   90.00
#
_symmetry.space_group_name_H-M   'P 1'
#
loop_
_entity.id
_entity.type
_entity.pdbx_description
1 polymer ?
#
loop_
_entity_poly.entity_id
_entity_poly.type
_entity_poly.pdbx_seq_one_letter_code
_entity_poly.pdbx_strand_id
1 'polypeptide(L)'
;MKAIKKYGGLDANGRKGLYYTMSLKPNSAGLFLEVAKATILVRYMSGEIIASWSLQSLADRFIQKIPSLIFISANMEERAGKGYFYFYRAQLMKGTSPELLENQFKEENILVDLKLNKCTKSWYRP
;
A
#
# COMPACT_ATOMS: atom_id res chain seq x y z
N MET A 1 -13.59 10.90 7.24
CA MET A 1 -14.90 10.85 6.53
C MET A 1 -15.04 11.81 5.35
N LYS A 2 -14.45 13.02 5.38
CA LYS A 2 -14.53 13.98 4.25
C LYS A 2 -13.85 13.45 2.96
N ALA A 3 -12.68 12.82 3.07
CA ALA A 3 -11.97 12.24 1.92
C ALA A 3 -12.76 11.16 1.17
N ILE A 4 -13.38 10.18 1.86
CA ILE A 4 -14.22 9.16 1.21
C ILE A 4 -15.42 9.80 0.49
N LYS A 5 -16.03 10.85 1.07
CA LYS A 5 -17.14 11.54 0.40
C LYS A 5 -16.70 12.20 -0.90
N LYS A 6 -15.54 12.86 -0.89
CA LYS A 6 -15.00 13.68 -1.99
C LYS A 6 -14.32 12.86 -3.09
N TYR A 7 -13.54 11.84 -2.71
CA TYR A 7 -12.69 11.08 -3.63
C TYR A 7 -13.03 9.59 -3.71
N GLY A 8 -13.99 9.11 -2.92
CA GLY A 8 -14.32 7.68 -2.88
C GLY A 8 -15.18 7.23 -4.07
N GLY A 9 -14.83 6.08 -4.64
CA GLY A 9 -15.63 5.34 -5.61
C GLY A 9 -16.55 4.32 -4.95
N LEU A 10 -17.43 3.70 -5.75
CA LEU A 10 -18.22 2.54 -5.35
C LEU A 10 -17.42 1.26 -5.63
N ASP A 11 -17.39 0.33 -4.68
CA ASP A 11 -16.93 -1.04 -4.95
C ASP A 11 -18.01 -1.86 -5.67
N ALA A 12 -17.68 -3.10 -6.06
CA ALA A 12 -18.60 -4.02 -6.73
C ALA A 12 -19.88 -4.32 -5.93
N ASN A 13 -19.89 -4.06 -4.62
CA ASN A 13 -21.04 -4.24 -3.74
C ASN A 13 -21.78 -2.91 -3.46
N GLY A 14 -21.46 -1.84 -4.19
CA GLY A 14 -22.07 -0.51 -4.02
C GLY A 14 -21.61 0.21 -2.75
N ARG A 15 -20.55 -0.24 -2.07
CA ARG A 15 -20.04 0.43 -0.88
C ARG A 15 -19.11 1.55 -1.31
N LYS A 16 -19.35 2.75 -0.78
CA LYS A 16 -18.47 3.91 -1.03
C LYS A 16 -17.20 3.81 -0.19
N GLY A 17 -16.05 3.75 -0.85
CA GLY A 17 -14.74 3.61 -0.24
C GLY A 17 -13.65 4.26 -1.08
N LEU A 18 -12.46 4.36 -0.50
CA LEU A 18 -11.25 4.82 -1.17
C LEU A 18 -10.37 3.58 -1.29
N TYR A 19 -10.34 3.01 -2.49
CA TYR A 19 -9.63 1.79 -2.84
C TYR A 19 -8.73 2.09 -4.03
N TYR A 20 -7.58 2.68 -3.75
CA TYR A 20 -6.65 3.12 -4.79
C TYR A 20 -5.24 2.65 -4.44
N THR A 21 -4.60 2.00 -5.39
CA THR A 21 -3.15 1.87 -5.41
C THR A 21 -2.59 3.18 -5.94
N MET A 22 -1.77 3.82 -5.11
CA MET A 22 -1.19 5.12 -5.36
C MET A 22 0.23 4.94 -5.89
N SER A 23 0.51 5.53 -7.05
CA SER A 23 1.85 5.64 -7.64
C SER A 23 2.22 7.11 -7.83
N LEU A 24 3.38 7.40 -8.42
CA LEU A 24 3.77 8.78 -8.74
C LEU A 24 2.90 9.41 -9.84
N LYS A 25 2.13 8.58 -10.56
CA LYS A 25 1.22 9.00 -11.63
C LYS A 25 -0.20 9.14 -11.09
N PRO A 26 -0.95 10.20 -11.51
CA PRO A 26 -2.35 10.34 -11.15
C PRO A 26 -3.17 9.13 -11.60
N ASN A 27 -4.00 8.61 -10.69
CA ASN A 27 -5.01 7.63 -11.02
C ASN A 27 -6.27 8.28 -11.62
N SER A 28 -7.29 7.47 -11.92
CA SER A 28 -8.57 7.94 -12.50
C SER A 28 -9.35 8.92 -11.60
N ALA A 29 -9.04 8.98 -10.30
CA ALA A 29 -9.60 9.93 -9.36
C ALA A 29 -8.71 11.17 -9.17
N GLY A 30 -7.66 11.35 -9.98
CA GLY A 30 -6.72 12.46 -9.89
C GLY A 30 -5.82 12.43 -8.65
N LEU A 31 -5.69 11.27 -8.01
CA LEU A 31 -4.87 11.08 -6.83
C LEU A 31 -3.50 10.49 -7.20
N PHE A 32 -2.42 11.02 -6.63
CA PHE A 32 -1.05 10.53 -6.83
C PHE A 32 -0.19 10.64 -5.57
N LEU A 33 0.94 9.93 -5.55
CA LEU A 33 1.99 10.06 -4.54
C LEU A 33 2.97 11.16 -4.93
N GLU A 34 3.42 11.91 -3.93
CA GLU A 34 4.59 12.77 -4.03
C GLU A 34 5.62 12.35 -2.99
N VAL A 35 6.87 12.16 -3.43
CA VAL A 35 8.02 11.93 -2.56
C VAL A 35 8.70 13.27 -2.29
N ALA A 36 8.45 13.83 -1.10
CA ALA A 36 9.18 14.97 -0.60
C ALA A 36 10.33 14.51 0.31
N LYS A 37 11.31 15.39 0.59
CA LYS A 37 12.57 15.06 1.27
C LYS A 37 12.47 14.03 2.42
N ALA A 38 11.54 14.21 3.36
CA ALA A 38 11.41 13.33 4.52
C ALA A 38 10.02 12.70 4.66
N THR A 39 9.17 12.87 3.65
CA THR A 39 7.75 12.54 3.74
C THR A 39 7.19 12.04 2.43
N ILE A 40 6.28 11.06 2.52
CA ILE A 40 5.43 10.65 1.41
C ILE A 40 4.07 11.32 1.57
N LEU A 41 3.57 11.93 0.50
CA LEU A 41 2.30 12.63 0.47
C LEU A 41 1.35 11.93 -0.51
N VAL A 42 0.07 11.90 -0.17
CA VAL A 42 -1.00 11.66 -1.15
C VAL A 42 -1.58 13.03 -1.52
N ARG A 43 -1.56 13.35 -2.82
CA ARG A 43 -2.07 14.61 -3.35
C ARG A 43 -3.16 14.41 -4.38
N TYR A 44 -3.99 15.44 -4.51
CA TYR A 44 -4.93 15.58 -5.61
C TYR A 44 -4.38 16.56 -6.64
N MET A 45 -4.76 16.42 -7.92
CA MET A 45 -4.30 17.29 -9.02
C MET A 45 -4.55 18.80 -8.79
N SER A 46 -5.50 19.17 -7.90
CA SER A 46 -5.70 20.57 -7.51
C SER A 46 -4.63 21.13 -6.57
N GLY A 47 -3.65 20.31 -6.16
CA GLY A 47 -2.60 20.66 -5.20
C GLY A 47 -2.92 20.35 -3.74
N GLU A 48 -4.13 19.88 -3.43
CA GLU A 48 -4.55 19.52 -2.07
C GLU A 48 -3.77 18.30 -1.54
N ILE A 49 -3.26 18.38 -0.30
CA ILE A 49 -2.64 17.26 0.40
C ILE A 49 -3.72 16.54 1.20
N ILE A 50 -3.89 15.25 0.93
CA ILE A 50 -4.93 14.41 1.55
C ILE A 50 -4.38 13.65 2.74
N ALA A 51 -3.12 13.19 2.64
CA ALA A 51 -2.43 12.47 3.70
C ALA A 51 -0.92 12.68 3.58
N SER A 52 -0.23 12.53 4.71
CA SER A 52 1.22 12.62 4.79
C SER A 52 1.75 11.61 5.79
N TRP A 53 2.90 11.04 5.50
CA TRP A 53 3.63 10.15 6.39
C TRP A 53 5.11 10.52 6.39
N SER A 54 5.72 10.51 7.57
CA SER A 54 7.18 10.60 7.69
C SER A 54 7.81 9.29 7.24
N LEU A 55 8.88 9.37 6.44
CA LEU A 55 9.70 8.23 6.05
C LEU A 55 10.35 7.56 7.26
N GLN A 56 10.72 8.34 8.28
CA GLN A 56 11.25 7.81 9.54
C GLN A 56 10.22 6.92 10.24
N SER A 57 8.99 7.43 10.43
CA SER A 57 7.94 6.65 11.08
C SER A 57 7.57 5.38 10.30
N LEU A 58 7.65 5.42 8.96
CA LEU A 58 7.47 4.22 8.14
C LEU A 58 8.61 3.22 8.37
N ALA A 59 9.86 3.66 8.35
CA ALA A 59 11.02 2.81 8.60
C ALA A 59 10.95 2.16 9.99
N ASP A 60 10.68 2.95 11.03
CA ASP A 60 10.54 2.46 12.41
C ASP A 60 9.45 1.39 12.51
N ARG A 61 8.31 1.62 11.85
CA ARG A 61 7.20 0.66 11.84
C ARG A 61 7.54 -0.61 11.09
N PHE A 62 8.29 -0.53 10.00
CA PHE A 62 8.80 -1.69 9.26
C PHE A 62 9.74 -2.51 10.14
N ILE A 63 10.72 -1.88 10.79
CA ILE A 63 11.67 -2.56 11.68
C ILE A 63 10.94 -3.21 12.85
N GLN A 64 9.95 -2.53 13.43
CA GLN A 64 9.17 -3.06 14.55
C GLN A 64 8.35 -4.30 14.15
N LYS A 65 7.72 -4.30 12.97
CA LYS A 65 6.81 -5.37 12.55
C LYS A 65 7.50 -6.50 11.80
N ILE A 66 8.51 -6.16 11.00
CA ILE A 66 9.21 -7.06 10.07
C ILE A 66 10.72 -6.80 10.23
N PRO A 67 11.31 -7.13 11.39
CA PRO A 67 12.74 -6.92 11.62
C PRO A 67 13.61 -7.73 10.65
N SER A 68 13.10 -8.87 10.20
CA SER A 68 13.70 -9.73 9.18
C SER A 68 12.64 -10.53 8.45
N LEU A 69 12.83 -10.77 7.16
CA LEU A 69 11.95 -11.56 6.30
C LEU A 69 12.76 -12.65 5.59
N ILE A 70 12.21 -13.86 5.51
CA ILE A 70 12.69 -14.85 4.54
C ILE A 70 11.75 -14.79 3.34
N PHE A 71 12.26 -14.34 2.20
CA PHE A 71 11.54 -14.32 0.94
C PHE A 71 11.82 -15.62 0.17
N ILE A 72 10.77 -16.40 -0.11
CA ILE A 72 10.89 -17.68 -0.80
C ILE A 72 10.27 -17.56 -2.20
N SER A 73 11.04 -17.90 -3.23
CA SER A 73 10.55 -17.99 -4.61
C SER A 73 10.13 -19.42 -4.94
N ALA A 74 8.98 -19.55 -5.60
CA ALA A 74 8.43 -20.84 -6.01
C ALA A 74 7.87 -20.79 -7.42
N ASN A 75 8.00 -21.89 -8.16
CA ASN A 75 7.24 -22.13 -9.38
C ASN A 75 5.95 -22.87 -9.01
N MET A 76 4.83 -22.50 -9.63
CA MET A 76 3.55 -23.17 -9.45
C MET A 76 3.16 -23.90 -10.73
N GLU A 77 2.65 -25.12 -10.58
CA GLU A 77 2.07 -25.90 -11.66
C GLU A 77 0.71 -26.45 -11.23
N GLU A 78 -0.29 -26.36 -12.11
CA GLU A 78 -1.59 -26.98 -11.87
C GLU A 78 -1.69 -28.30 -12.63
N ARG A 79 -2.03 -29.38 -11.92
CA ARG A 79 -2.27 -30.71 -12.50
C ARG A 79 -3.60 -31.25 -12.02
N ALA A 80 -4.52 -31.50 -12.95
CA ALA A 80 -5.87 -32.01 -12.67
C ALA A 80 -6.60 -31.22 -11.56
N GLY A 81 -6.57 -29.89 -11.63
CA GLY A 81 -7.23 -29.01 -10.65
C GLY A 81 -6.50 -28.87 -9.31
N LYS A 82 -5.30 -29.44 -9.16
CA LYS A 82 -4.47 -29.32 -7.95
C LYS A 82 -3.20 -28.52 -8.24
N GLY A 83 -2.95 -27.50 -7.41
CA GLY A 83 -1.71 -26.72 -7.47
C GLY A 83 -0.56 -27.42 -6.76
N TYR A 84 0.60 -27.46 -7.42
CA TYR A 84 1.88 -27.95 -6.91
C TYR A 84 2.87 -26.79 -6.90
N PHE A 85 3.70 -26.71 -5.86
CA PHE A 85 4.66 -25.63 -5.68
C PHE A 85 6.07 -26.19 -5.53
N TYR A 86 6.99 -25.74 -6.38
CA TYR A 86 8.41 -26.04 -6.27
C TYR A 86 9.15 -24.81 -5.75
N PHE A 87 9.50 -24.81 -4.46
CA PHE A 87 10.28 -23.76 -3.81
C PHE A 87 11.76 -23.94 -4.16
N TYR A 88 12.38 -22.94 -4.79
CA TYR A 88 13.73 -23.08 -5.35
C TYR A 88 14.75 -22.05 -4.86
N ARG A 89 14.31 -20.99 -4.16
CA ARG A 89 15.20 -19.96 -3.62
C ARG A 89 14.64 -19.41 -2.32
N ALA A 90 15.53 -19.19 -1.35
CA ALA A 90 15.24 -18.45 -0.13
C ALA A 90 16.24 -17.30 0.03
N GLN A 91 15.75 -16.12 0.41
CA GLN A 91 16.56 -14.94 0.67
C GLN A 91 16.22 -14.37 2.04
N LEU A 92 17.25 -14.11 2.85
CA LEU A 92 17.09 -13.37 4.10
C LEU A 92 17.21 -11.88 3.82
N MET A 93 16.14 -11.14 4.06
CA MET A 93 16.07 -9.68 3.95
C MET A 93 16.01 -9.09 5.36
N LYS A 94 16.85 -8.09 5.64
CA LYS A 94 16.95 -7.45 6.95
C LYS A 94 17.07 -5.95 6.81
N GLY A 95 16.47 -5.25 7.77
CA GLY A 95 16.56 -3.81 7.90
C GLY A 95 15.81 -3.05 6.82
N THR A 96 15.61 -1.76 7.11
CA THR A 96 15.17 -0.74 6.17
C THR A 96 15.69 0.60 6.68
N SER A 97 15.66 1.63 5.85
CA SER A 97 15.99 3.00 6.27
C SER A 97 15.08 4.00 5.57
N PRO A 98 14.93 5.23 6.09
CA PRO A 98 14.19 6.29 5.42
C PRO A 98 14.67 6.53 3.98
N GLU A 99 15.98 6.53 3.75
CA GLU A 99 16.60 6.76 2.43
C GLU A 99 16.33 5.60 1.47
N LEU A 100 16.39 4.36 1.97
CA LEU A 100 16.03 3.20 1.18
C LEU A 100 14.56 3.27 0.76
N LEU A 101 13.65 3.59 1.70
CA LEU A 101 12.24 3.76 1.38
C LEU A 101 12.03 4.89 0.37
N GLU A 102 12.68 6.04 0.55
CA GLU A 102 12.61 7.18 -0.38
C GLU A 102 12.97 6.76 -1.80
N ASN A 103 14.11 6.08 -1.96
CA ASN A 103 14.58 5.61 -3.26
C ASN A 103 13.62 4.59 -3.87
N GLN A 104 13.12 3.64 -3.08
CA GLN A 104 12.18 2.63 -3.58
C GLN A 104 10.82 3.22 -3.96
N PHE A 105 10.36 4.30 -3.32
CA PHE A 105 9.18 5.04 -3.78
C PHE A 105 9.46 5.81 -5.08
N LYS A 106 10.63 6.47 -5.20
CA LYS A 106 11.02 7.19 -6.43
C LYS A 106 11.18 6.27 -7.64
N GLU A 107 11.66 5.06 -7.42
CA GLU A 107 11.81 4.01 -8.44
C GLU A 107 10.49 3.28 -8.78
N GLU A 108 9.38 3.64 -8.12
CA GLU A 108 8.08 2.96 -8.24
C GLU A 108 8.10 1.47 -7.86
N ASN A 109 9.09 1.00 -7.09
CA ASN A 109 9.15 -0.37 -6.57
C ASN A 109 8.19 -0.59 -5.39
N ILE A 110 7.86 0.47 -4.65
CA ILE A 110 6.88 0.46 -3.56
C ILE A 110 5.73 1.40 -3.91
N LEU A 111 4.51 0.91 -3.74
CA LEU A 111 3.26 1.66 -3.93
C LEU A 111 2.48 1.74 -2.62
N VAL A 112 1.56 2.70 -2.51
CA VAL A 112 0.69 2.84 -1.33
C VAL A 112 -0.73 2.44 -1.67
N ASP A 113 -1.23 1.39 -1.02
CA ASP A 113 -2.64 1.02 -1.11
C ASP A 113 -3.46 1.80 -0.07
N LEU A 114 -4.26 2.75 -0.55
CA LEU A 114 -5.30 3.36 0.25
C LEU A 114 -6.52 2.43 0.25
N LYS A 115 -6.80 1.84 1.42
CA LYS A 115 -7.96 0.97 1.65
C LYS A 115 -8.78 1.52 2.82
N LEU A 116 -9.69 2.42 2.50
CA LEU A 116 -10.56 3.07 3.47
C LEU A 116 -12.02 2.81 3.11
N ASN A 117 -12.78 2.28 4.05
CA ASN A 117 -14.21 2.16 3.93
C ASN A 117 -14.90 2.78 5.15
N LYS A 118 -16.20 3.09 5.02
CA LYS A 118 -17.01 3.31 6.21
C LYS A 118 -17.12 1.96 6.91
N CYS A 119 -16.46 1.83 8.06
CA CYS A 119 -16.72 0.72 8.96
C CYS A 119 -18.16 0.87 9.48
N THR A 120 -19.13 0.25 8.83
CA THR A 120 -20.44 0.00 9.43
C THR A 120 -20.25 -1.17 10.40
N LYS A 121 -19.97 -0.88 11.67
CA LYS A 121 -20.01 -1.91 12.72
C LYS A 121 -21.44 -2.44 12.81
N SER A 122 -21.74 -3.57 12.16
CA SER A 122 -22.98 -4.32 12.36
C SER A 122 -22.80 -5.55 13.27
N TRP A 123 -21.60 -5.78 13.80
CA TRP A 123 -21.26 -6.94 14.63
C TRP A 123 -21.01 -6.56 16.09
N TYR A 124 -21.87 -5.70 16.64
CA TYR A 124 -22.05 -5.56 18.08
C TYR A 124 -23.54 -5.66 18.34
N ARG A 125 -24.01 -6.87 18.63
CA ARG A 125 -25.27 -7.08 19.34
C ARG A 125 -24.88 -7.41 20.79
N PRO A 126 -25.45 -6.73 21.80
CA PRO A 126 -25.26 -7.08 23.20
C PRO A 126 -25.77 -8.50 23.49
#